data_AF-A0A401P7Q1-F1
#
_entry.id   AF-A0A401P7Q1-F1
#
_cell.length_a   1.000
_cell.length_b   1.000
_cell.length_c   1.000
_cell.angle_alpha   90.00
_cell.angle_beta   90.00
_cell.angle_gamma   90.00
#
_symmetry.space_group_name_H-M   'P 1'
#
loop_
_entity.id
_entity.type
_entity.pdbx_description
1 polymer ?
#
loop_
_entity_poly.entity_id
_entity_poly.type
_entity_poly.pdbx_seq_one_letter_code
_entity_poly.pdbx_strand_id
1 'polypeptide(L)'
;MLAAVGARAAQIYQYLLKGDPRIEEYPLMVSPVPMTTILLFYVYFVLSLGPRLMDGRKPFDLKKIMVVYNFALVFFSIYIVYEFLMAGWATGYTFQCDPVDYSNSPTALRMVRVAWLFLFSKFVELFDTVFFVLRKKNSQITFLHIFHHSIMPWTWWWGVKFGPGTQSSTCRCPKLSKTLS
;
A
#
# COMPACT_ATOMS: atom_id res chain seq x y z
N MET A 1 -8.74 -32.00 15.65
CA MET A 1 -8.05 -30.72 15.92
C MET A 1 -7.57 -30.05 14.62
N LEU A 2 -6.75 -30.70 13.79
CA LEU A 2 -6.29 -30.16 12.49
C LEU A 2 -7.43 -29.79 11.51
N ALA A 3 -8.47 -30.63 11.39
CA ALA A 3 -9.62 -30.34 10.52
C ALA A 3 -10.43 -29.11 10.97
N ALA A 4 -10.59 -28.91 12.28
CA ALA A 4 -11.28 -27.74 12.83
C ALA A 4 -10.46 -26.45 12.68
N VAL A 5 -9.13 -26.55 12.78
CA VAL A 5 -8.20 -25.45 12.47
C VAL A 5 -8.25 -25.12 10.98
N GLY A 6 -8.27 -26.12 10.09
CA GLY A 6 -8.39 -25.95 8.65
C GLY A 6 -9.70 -25.27 8.24
N ALA A 7 -10.84 -25.69 8.81
CA ALA A 7 -12.14 -25.08 8.54
C ALA A 7 -12.20 -23.61 9.00
N ARG A 8 -11.64 -23.29 10.17
CA ARG A 8 -11.55 -21.90 10.66
C ARG A 8 -10.61 -21.04 9.80
N ALA A 9 -9.47 -21.59 9.39
CA ALA A 9 -8.54 -20.90 8.50
C ALA A 9 -9.19 -20.61 7.13
N ALA A 10 -9.93 -21.57 6.58
CA ALA A 10 -10.69 -21.38 5.34
C ALA A 10 -11.77 -20.30 5.51
N GLN A 11 -12.50 -20.28 6.62
CA GLN A 11 -13.53 -19.28 6.88
C GLN A 11 -12.94 -17.87 7.02
N ILE A 12 -11.83 -17.72 7.75
CA ILE A 12 -11.11 -16.47 7.86
C ILE A 12 -10.61 -16.03 6.48
N TYR A 13 -10.00 -16.93 5.72
CA TYR A 13 -9.51 -16.62 4.38
C TYR A 13 -10.65 -16.11 3.47
N GLN A 14 -11.80 -16.78 3.47
CA GLN A 14 -12.99 -16.35 2.72
C GLN A 14 -13.51 -14.99 3.18
N TYR A 15 -13.43 -14.68 4.47
CA TYR A 15 -13.76 -13.35 4.99
C TYR A 15 -12.77 -12.28 4.51
N LEU A 16 -11.46 -12.58 4.52
CA LEU A 16 -10.41 -11.65 4.08
C LEU A 16 -10.47 -11.38 2.56
N LEU A 17 -11.03 -12.29 1.78
CA LEU A 17 -11.28 -12.08 0.35
C LEU A 17 -12.45 -11.11 0.09
N LYS A 18 -13.47 -11.10 0.96
CA LYS A 18 -14.66 -10.23 0.88
C LYS A 18 -14.32 -8.78 1.26
N GLY A 19 -13.63 -8.09 0.35
CA GLY A 19 -13.39 -6.64 0.43
C GLY A 19 -14.33 -5.85 -0.46
N ASP A 20 -13.91 -4.63 -0.79
CA ASP A 20 -14.58 -3.80 -1.79
C ASP A 20 -14.48 -4.45 -3.19
N PRO A 21 -15.59 -4.80 -3.85
CA PRO A 21 -15.56 -5.44 -5.15
C PRO A 21 -14.93 -4.56 -6.23
N ARG A 22 -14.93 -3.23 -6.07
CA ARG A 22 -14.40 -2.27 -7.05
C ARG A 22 -12.88 -2.34 -7.21
N ILE A 23 -12.18 -2.93 -6.24
CA ILE A 23 -10.72 -3.06 -6.25
C ILE A 23 -10.23 -4.48 -6.52
N GLU A 24 -11.13 -5.48 -6.66
CA GLU A 24 -10.72 -6.88 -6.82
C GLU A 24 -9.91 -7.16 -8.09
N GLU A 25 -10.21 -6.44 -9.17
CA GLU A 25 -9.52 -6.58 -10.46
C GLU A 25 -8.14 -5.89 -10.46
N TYR A 26 -7.84 -5.07 -9.46
CA TYR A 26 -6.58 -4.34 -9.42
C TYR A 26 -5.42 -5.28 -9.05
N PRO A 27 -4.23 -5.09 -9.64
CA PRO A 27 -3.06 -5.88 -9.30
C PRO A 27 -2.79 -5.87 -7.79
N LEU A 28 -2.41 -7.04 -7.25
CA LEU A 28 -2.14 -7.29 -5.83
C LEU A 28 -3.35 -7.25 -4.89
N MET A 29 -4.58 -6.97 -5.35
CA MET A 29 -5.76 -6.81 -4.47
C MET A 29 -6.67 -8.05 -4.38
N VAL A 30 -6.37 -9.08 -5.18
CA VAL A 30 -7.13 -10.35 -5.20
C VAL A 30 -7.05 -11.07 -3.85
N SER A 31 -5.87 -11.12 -3.23
CA SER A 31 -5.67 -11.75 -1.92
C SER A 31 -4.49 -11.10 -1.18
N PRO A 32 -4.39 -11.25 0.16
CA PRO A 32 -3.26 -10.73 0.91
C PRO A 32 -1.96 -11.53 0.69
N VAL A 33 -2.03 -12.67 -0.04
CA VAL A 33 -0.91 -13.58 -0.23
C VAL A 33 0.21 -12.95 -1.07
N PRO A 34 -0.02 -12.45 -2.30
CA PRO A 34 1.02 -11.79 -3.10
C PRO A 34 1.72 -10.65 -2.36
N MET A 35 0.94 -9.80 -1.69
CA MET A 35 1.45 -8.70 -0.88
C MET A 35 2.39 -9.20 0.23
N THR A 36 1.95 -10.21 1.00
CA THR A 36 2.75 -10.78 2.08
C THR A 36 4.02 -11.46 1.56
N THR A 37 3.92 -12.20 0.45
CA THR A 37 5.07 -12.87 -0.18
C THR A 37 6.12 -11.86 -0.63
N ILE A 38 5.72 -10.76 -1.27
CA ILE A 38 6.65 -9.69 -1.68
C ILE A 38 7.37 -9.10 -0.47
N LEU A 39 6.66 -8.81 0.62
CA LEU A 39 7.25 -8.21 1.81
C LEU A 39 8.18 -9.17 2.57
N LEU A 40 7.82 -10.45 2.66
CA LEU A 40 8.69 -11.46 3.25
C LEU A 40 9.98 -11.63 2.43
N PHE A 41 9.86 -11.69 1.12
CA PHE A 41 11.01 -11.75 0.22
C PHE A 41 11.87 -10.49 0.35
N TYR A 42 11.25 -9.32 0.41
CA TYR A 42 11.93 -8.04 0.62
C TYR A 42 12.76 -8.03 1.90
N VAL A 43 12.17 -8.38 3.04
CA VAL A 43 12.87 -8.43 4.34
C VAL A 43 14.02 -9.43 4.29
N TYR A 44 13.78 -10.62 3.73
CA TYR A 44 14.82 -11.63 3.53
C TYR A 44 15.96 -11.13 2.64
N PHE A 45 15.63 -10.43 1.55
CA PHE A 45 16.61 -9.86 0.63
C PHE A 45 17.47 -8.81 1.32
N VAL A 46 16.86 -7.84 2.00
CA VAL A 46 17.59 -6.73 2.62
C VAL A 46 18.46 -7.19 3.78
N LEU A 47 17.97 -8.10 4.62
CA LEU A 47 18.67 -8.54 5.83
C LEU A 47 19.68 -9.66 5.60
N SER A 48 19.48 -10.51 4.58
CA SER A 48 20.27 -11.73 4.41
C SER A 48 20.85 -11.89 3.01
N LEU A 49 19.99 -12.10 2.00
CA LEU A 49 20.45 -12.51 0.67
C LEU A 49 21.29 -11.42 -0.01
N GLY A 50 20.81 -10.18 -0.02
CA GLY A 50 21.47 -9.06 -0.69
C GLY A 50 22.85 -8.74 -0.12
N PRO A 51 23.03 -8.57 1.21
CA PRO A 51 24.35 -8.40 1.81
C PRO A 51 25.31 -9.55 1.52
N ARG A 52 24.83 -10.81 1.52
CA ARG A 52 25.62 -12.01 1.18
C ARG A 52 26.05 -12.01 -0.29
N LEU A 53 25.17 -11.64 -1.21
CA LEU A 53 25.49 -11.55 -2.65
C LEU A 53 26.50 -10.43 -2.94
N MET A 54 26.47 -9.35 -2.16
CA MET A 54 27.39 -8.22 -2.24
C MET A 54 28.70 -8.44 -1.47
N ASP A 55 28.83 -9.56 -0.76
CA ASP A 55 30.07 -9.92 -0.09
C ASP A 55 31.14 -10.26 -1.14
N GLY A 56 32.37 -9.78 -0.93
CA GLY A 56 33.44 -9.86 -1.91
C GLY A 56 33.25 -9.05 -3.22
N ARG A 57 32.09 -8.39 -3.43
CA ARG A 57 31.83 -7.52 -4.60
C ARG A 57 32.04 -6.04 -4.28
N LYS A 58 32.47 -5.28 -5.30
CA LYS A 58 32.52 -3.81 -5.26
C LYS A 58 31.10 -3.23 -5.32
N PRO A 59 30.83 -2.09 -4.65
CA PRO A 59 29.53 -1.44 -4.72
C PRO A 59 29.22 -0.98 -6.14
N PHE A 60 27.97 -1.15 -6.58
CA PHE A 60 27.54 -0.69 -7.90
C PHE A 60 27.42 0.84 -7.95
N ASP A 61 27.81 1.46 -9.06
CA ASP A 61 27.52 2.88 -9.30
C ASP A 61 26.14 3.04 -9.96
N LEU A 62 25.11 3.14 -9.11
CA LEU A 62 23.72 3.33 -9.52
C LEU A 62 23.27 4.80 -9.42
N LYS A 63 24.19 5.76 -9.31
CA LYS A 63 23.85 7.17 -9.03
C LYS A 63 22.87 7.75 -10.05
N LYS A 64 23.12 7.54 -11.35
CA LYS A 64 22.24 8.05 -12.42
C LYS A 64 20.85 7.42 -12.37
N ILE A 65 20.78 6.10 -12.15
CA ILE A 65 19.53 5.36 -12.05
C ILE A 65 18.69 5.86 -10.88
N MET A 66 19.29 6.01 -9.70
CA MET A 66 18.61 6.55 -8.52
C MET A 66 18.10 7.97 -8.73
N VAL A 67 18.85 8.82 -9.44
CA VAL A 67 18.39 10.20 -9.73
C VAL A 67 17.12 10.16 -10.58
N VAL A 68 17.12 9.39 -11.67
CA VAL A 68 15.93 9.23 -12.54
C VAL A 68 14.76 8.64 -11.75
N TYR A 69 15.03 7.60 -10.96
CA TYR A 69 14.04 6.94 -10.11
C TYR A 69 13.41 7.90 -9.08
N ASN A 70 14.23 8.69 -8.37
CA ASN A 70 13.73 9.65 -7.39
C ASN A 70 12.90 10.76 -8.05
N PHE A 71 13.33 11.25 -9.22
CA PHE A 71 12.52 12.21 -9.97
C PHE A 71 11.18 11.61 -10.40
N ALA A 72 11.17 10.37 -10.89
CA ALA A 72 9.94 9.67 -11.24
C ALA A 72 9.01 9.52 -10.04
N LEU A 73 9.53 9.16 -8.86
CA LEU A 73 8.75 9.10 -7.62
C LEU A 73 8.19 10.46 -7.20
N VAL A 74 8.93 11.55 -7.36
CA VAL A 74 8.44 12.90 -7.08
C VAL A 74 7.27 13.24 -7.98
N PHE A 75 7.38 13.04 -9.30
CA PHE A 75 6.27 13.27 -10.23
C PHE A 75 5.07 12.39 -9.93
N PHE A 76 5.30 11.12 -9.62
CA PHE A 76 4.24 10.19 -9.24
C PHE A 76 3.53 10.62 -7.95
N SER A 77 4.28 11.11 -6.96
CA SER A 77 3.71 11.63 -5.71
C SER A 77 2.87 12.89 -5.94
N ILE A 78 3.34 13.82 -6.79
CA ILE A 78 2.58 15.01 -7.18
C ILE A 78 1.25 14.60 -7.84
N TYR A 79 1.31 13.63 -8.76
CA TYR A 79 0.13 13.10 -9.42
C TYR A 79 -0.86 12.47 -8.43
N ILE A 80 -0.39 11.65 -7.49
CA ILE A 80 -1.24 11.05 -6.46
C ILE A 80 -1.90 12.13 -5.58
N VAL A 81 -1.14 13.15 -5.16
CA VAL A 81 -1.69 14.27 -4.38
C VAL A 81 -2.78 14.99 -5.16
N TYR A 82 -2.53 15.31 -6.44
CA TYR A 82 -3.53 15.92 -7.31
C TYR A 82 -4.80 15.07 -7.44
N GLU A 83 -4.65 13.77 -7.65
CA GLU A 83 -5.78 12.84 -7.75
C GLU A 83 -6.57 12.74 -6.44
N PHE A 84 -5.91 12.71 -5.28
CA PHE A 84 -6.60 12.75 -3.98
C PHE A 84 -7.37 14.06 -3.79
N LEU A 85 -6.76 15.20 -4.12
CA LEU A 85 -7.42 16.50 -4.05
C LEU A 85 -8.70 16.50 -4.90
N MET A 86 -8.61 16.06 -6.13
CA MET A 86 -9.74 16.07 -7.06
C MET A 86 -10.76 14.94 -6.82
N ALA A 87 -10.40 13.91 -6.04
CA ALA A 87 -11.31 12.81 -5.71
C ALA A 87 -12.18 13.10 -4.47
N GLY A 88 -11.92 14.16 -3.72
CA GLY A 88 -12.78 14.53 -2.58
C GLY A 88 -12.27 15.71 -1.78
N TRP A 89 -10.97 15.73 -1.46
CA TRP A 89 -10.38 16.69 -0.52
C TRP A 89 -10.50 18.16 -0.94
N ALA A 90 -10.53 18.46 -2.24
CA ALA A 90 -10.75 19.80 -2.77
C ALA A 90 -12.17 20.04 -3.32
N THR A 91 -12.98 18.98 -3.44
CA THR A 91 -14.25 19.02 -4.18
C THR A 91 -15.49 18.74 -3.35
N GLY A 92 -15.35 18.28 -2.09
CA GLY A 92 -16.53 18.03 -1.25
C GLY A 92 -16.30 17.44 0.13
N TYR A 93 -15.07 17.06 0.50
CA TYR A 93 -14.80 16.56 1.85
C TYR A 93 -14.83 17.70 2.86
N THR A 94 -15.39 17.42 4.03
CA THR A 94 -15.55 18.40 5.12
C THR A 94 -14.32 18.47 6.03
N PHE A 95 -13.30 17.63 5.78
CA PHE A 95 -12.10 17.46 6.61
C PHE A 95 -12.42 16.96 8.04
N GLN A 96 -13.61 16.37 8.22
CA GLN A 96 -14.11 15.88 9.49
C GLN A 96 -14.36 14.37 9.41
N CYS A 97 -15.64 13.97 9.43
CA CYS A 97 -16.09 12.61 9.32
C CYS A 97 -16.73 12.42 7.94
N ASP A 98 -15.90 12.20 6.93
CA ASP A 98 -16.36 11.88 5.58
C ASP A 98 -16.41 10.34 5.43
N PRO A 99 -17.61 9.73 5.34
CA PRO A 99 -17.74 8.29 5.19
C PRO A 99 -17.22 7.84 3.82
N VAL A 100 -16.81 6.57 3.71
CA VAL A 100 -16.42 5.99 2.43
C VAL A 100 -17.65 5.91 1.52
N ASP A 101 -17.55 6.53 0.34
CA ASP A 101 -18.53 6.37 -0.72
C ASP A 101 -18.30 5.03 -1.44
N TYR A 102 -19.19 4.07 -1.21
CA TYR A 102 -19.19 2.76 -1.87
C TYR A 102 -19.96 2.73 -3.20
N SER A 103 -20.45 3.88 -3.68
CA SER A 103 -21.12 3.98 -4.98
C SER A 103 -20.15 3.82 -6.15
N ASN A 104 -20.70 3.61 -7.34
CA ASN A 104 -19.95 3.62 -8.61
C ASN A 104 -19.92 5.02 -9.25
N SER A 105 -20.01 6.08 -8.44
CA SER A 105 -19.88 7.45 -8.94
C SER A 105 -18.47 7.67 -9.50
N PRO A 106 -18.30 8.54 -10.53
CA PRO A 106 -16.97 8.82 -11.09
C PRO A 106 -15.96 9.29 -10.03
N THR A 107 -16.43 10.07 -9.04
CA THR A 107 -15.61 10.57 -7.93
C THR A 107 -15.19 9.45 -6.98
N ALA A 108 -16.11 8.55 -6.61
CA ALA A 108 -15.80 7.41 -5.74
C ALA A 108 -14.82 6.43 -6.42
N LEU A 109 -15.04 6.12 -7.70
CA LEU A 109 -14.10 5.27 -8.47
C LEU A 109 -12.73 5.92 -8.63
N ARG A 110 -12.68 7.26 -8.74
CA ARG A 110 -11.41 8.01 -8.74
C ARG A 110 -10.69 7.88 -7.39
N MET A 111 -11.40 7.99 -6.27
CA MET A 111 -10.85 7.79 -4.91
C MET A 111 -10.28 6.36 -4.74
N VAL A 112 -11.02 5.35 -5.19
CA VAL A 112 -10.58 3.95 -5.17
C VAL A 112 -9.29 3.77 -5.98
N ARG A 113 -9.23 4.33 -7.19
CA ARG A 113 -8.06 4.26 -8.07
C ARG A 113 -6.83 4.93 -7.45
N VAL A 114 -6.97 6.14 -6.90
CA VAL A 114 -5.84 6.85 -6.29
C VAL A 114 -5.36 6.18 -5.00
N ALA A 115 -6.27 5.60 -4.21
CA ALA A 115 -5.91 4.81 -3.04
C ALA A 115 -5.06 3.59 -3.43
N TRP A 116 -5.40 2.91 -4.53
CA TRP A 116 -4.56 1.84 -5.07
C TRP A 116 -3.24 2.34 -5.64
N LEU A 117 -3.21 3.47 -6.36
CA LEU A 117 -1.96 4.06 -6.86
C LEU A 117 -1.01 4.41 -5.72
N PHE A 118 -1.55 4.91 -4.60
CA PHE A 118 -0.77 5.17 -3.39
C PHE A 118 -0.21 3.87 -2.78
N LEU A 119 -1.01 2.81 -2.67
CA LEU A 119 -0.52 1.49 -2.25
C LEU A 119 0.58 0.97 -3.19
N PHE A 120 0.39 1.09 -4.49
CA PHE A 120 1.38 0.70 -5.49
C PHE A 120 2.69 1.50 -5.34
N SER A 121 2.61 2.79 -5.04
CA SER A 121 3.80 3.61 -4.76
C SER A 121 4.63 3.04 -3.60
N LYS A 122 4.00 2.49 -2.57
CA LYS A 122 4.69 1.88 -1.43
C LYS A 122 5.45 0.61 -1.80
N PHE A 123 4.98 -0.15 -2.78
CA PHE A 123 5.76 -1.25 -3.34
C PHE A 123 6.94 -0.77 -4.18
N VAL A 124 6.78 0.32 -4.93
CA VAL A 124 7.89 0.91 -5.70
C VAL A 124 8.97 1.45 -4.77
N GLU A 125 8.59 2.12 -3.67
CA GLU A 125 9.53 2.62 -2.64
C GLU A 125 10.39 1.51 -1.99
N LEU A 126 10.01 0.21 -2.10
CA LEU A 126 10.86 -0.89 -1.65
C LEU A 126 12.18 -0.98 -2.43
N PHE A 127 12.24 -0.45 -3.66
CA PHE A 127 13.47 -0.45 -4.44
C PHE A 127 14.55 0.48 -3.85
N ASP A 128 14.19 1.42 -2.96
CA ASP A 128 15.14 2.30 -2.27
C ASP A 128 16.17 1.51 -1.48
N THR A 129 15.71 0.56 -0.65
CA THR A 129 16.61 -0.32 0.10
C THR A 129 17.36 -1.27 -0.80
N VAL A 130 16.76 -1.75 -1.89
CA VAL A 130 17.47 -2.59 -2.85
C VAL A 130 18.67 -1.84 -3.41
N PHE A 131 18.51 -0.56 -3.77
CA PHE A 131 19.63 0.29 -4.18
C PHE A 131 20.65 0.51 -3.06
N PHE A 132 20.23 0.69 -1.81
CA PHE A 132 21.16 0.81 -0.67
C PHE A 132 21.99 -0.45 -0.45
N VAL A 133 21.39 -1.63 -0.55
CA VAL A 133 22.06 -2.92 -0.44
C VAL A 133 23.10 -3.08 -1.56
N LEU A 134 22.71 -2.83 -2.81
CA LEU A 134 23.61 -2.96 -3.97
C LEU A 134 24.76 -1.94 -3.96
N ARG A 135 24.57 -0.79 -3.29
CA ARG A 135 25.63 0.22 -3.10
C ARG A 135 26.46 0.02 -1.83
N LYS A 136 26.18 -1.04 -1.06
CA LYS A 136 26.78 -1.32 0.27
C LYS A 136 26.66 -0.13 1.23
N LYS A 137 25.54 0.61 1.15
CA LYS A 137 25.22 1.76 2.01
C LYS A 137 24.43 1.32 3.24
N ASN A 138 24.99 0.37 4.00
CA ASN A 138 24.33 -0.24 5.15
C ASN A 138 23.97 0.77 6.27
N SER A 139 24.66 1.91 6.35
CA SER A 139 24.33 2.97 7.30
C SER A 139 22.96 3.63 7.04
N GLN A 140 22.44 3.55 5.81
CA GLN A 140 21.11 4.06 5.46
C GLN A 140 20.02 3.01 5.72
N ILE A 141 20.39 1.73 5.83
CA ILE A 141 19.49 0.62 6.09
C ILE A 141 19.33 0.46 7.60
N THR A 142 18.56 1.36 8.20
CA THR A 142 18.25 1.32 9.64
C THR A 142 17.04 0.43 9.90
N PHE A 143 16.89 -0.02 11.15
CA PHE A 143 15.68 -0.71 11.60
C PHE A 143 14.41 0.09 11.28
N LEU A 144 14.44 1.41 11.55
CA LEU A 144 13.31 2.30 11.28
C LEU A 144 12.93 2.28 9.80
N HIS A 145 13.92 2.33 8.91
CA HIS A 145 13.68 2.34 7.46
C HIS A 145 13.07 1.01 6.99
N ILE A 146 13.64 -0.14 7.38
CA ILE A 146 13.07 -1.45 7.02
C ILE A 146 11.66 -1.61 7.60
N PHE A 147 11.47 -1.26 8.88
CA PHE A 147 10.17 -1.38 9.54
C PHE A 147 9.12 -0.51 8.83
N HIS A 148 9.43 0.76 8.56
CA HIS A 148 8.56 1.68 7.83
C HIS A 148 8.19 1.12 6.44
N HIS A 149 9.18 0.74 5.62
CA HIS A 149 8.92 0.24 4.27
C HIS A 149 8.22 -1.13 4.26
N SER A 150 8.25 -1.89 5.35
CA SER A 150 7.52 -3.16 5.47
C SER A 150 6.09 -2.95 5.96
N ILE A 151 5.90 -2.15 7.01
CA ILE A 151 4.59 -1.97 7.65
C ILE A 151 3.64 -1.11 6.83
N MET A 152 4.16 -0.09 6.13
CA MET A 152 3.35 0.83 5.33
C MET A 152 2.57 0.12 4.22
N PRO A 153 3.18 -0.59 3.25
CA PRO A 153 2.41 -1.32 2.23
C PRO A 153 1.49 -2.39 2.84
N TRP A 154 1.90 -3.01 3.96
CA TRP A 154 1.11 -4.04 4.64
C TRP A 154 -0.20 -3.48 5.23
N THR A 155 -0.13 -2.36 5.96
CA THR A 155 -1.33 -1.74 6.56
C THR A 155 -2.20 -1.07 5.50
N TRP A 156 -1.60 -0.43 4.49
CA TRP A 156 -2.33 0.24 3.43
C TRP A 156 -3.11 -0.75 2.56
N TRP A 157 -2.61 -1.97 2.35
CA TRP A 157 -3.36 -3.00 1.63
C TRP A 157 -4.72 -3.28 2.28
N TRP A 158 -4.75 -3.43 3.61
CA TRP A 158 -5.98 -3.61 4.36
C TRP A 158 -6.90 -2.38 4.27
N GLY A 159 -6.33 -1.18 4.33
CA GLY A 159 -7.09 0.06 4.16
C GLY A 159 -7.77 0.15 2.79
N VAL A 160 -7.04 -0.13 1.71
CA VAL A 160 -7.59 -0.11 0.35
C VAL A 160 -8.58 -1.25 0.11
N LYS A 161 -8.36 -2.44 0.70
CA LYS A 161 -9.25 -3.59 0.55
C LYS A 161 -10.61 -3.39 1.21
N PHE A 162 -10.67 -2.71 2.36
CA PHE A 162 -11.90 -2.59 3.16
C PHE A 162 -12.52 -1.19 3.18
N GLY A 163 -11.79 -0.14 2.84
CA GLY A 163 -12.30 1.24 2.93
C GLY A 163 -11.44 2.24 2.15
N PRO A 164 -11.36 2.11 0.81
CA PRO A 164 -10.57 3.01 -0.02
C PRO A 164 -11.18 4.42 0.01
N GLY A 165 -10.53 5.35 0.72
CA GLY A 165 -10.95 6.75 0.83
C GLY A 165 -11.35 7.23 2.23
N THR A 166 -11.22 6.41 3.27
CA THR A 166 -11.57 6.83 4.63
C THR A 166 -10.55 7.81 5.23
N GLN A 167 -11.05 8.88 5.84
CA GLN A 167 -10.25 9.78 6.69
C GLN A 167 -10.00 9.20 8.09
N SER A 168 -10.75 8.16 8.47
CA SER A 168 -10.80 7.68 9.83
C SER A 168 -11.59 6.38 9.87
N SER A 169 -10.87 5.25 9.94
CA SER A 169 -11.41 3.91 10.21
C SER A 169 -12.19 3.79 11.54
N THR A 170 -12.40 4.90 12.26
CA THR A 170 -13.01 4.97 13.59
C THR A 170 -14.17 5.97 13.67
N CYS A 171 -14.42 6.79 12.64
CA CYS A 171 -15.53 7.72 12.69
C CYS A 171 -16.83 6.98 12.36
N ARG A 172 -17.55 6.60 13.42
CA ARG A 172 -18.95 6.19 13.36
C ARG A 172 -19.78 7.43 13.04
N CYS A 173 -19.86 7.78 11.76
CA CYS A 173 -20.78 8.84 11.32
C CYS A 173 -22.17 8.42 11.80
N PRO A 174 -22.90 9.26 12.57
CA PRO A 174 -24.31 8.99 12.80
C PRO A 174 -24.92 8.83 11.42
N LYS A 175 -25.53 7.67 11.13
CA LYS A 175 -26.30 7.49 9.90
C LYS A 175 -27.16 8.75 9.77
N LEU A 176 -27.02 9.47 8.66
CA LEU A 176 -27.99 10.49 8.26
C LEU A 176 -29.30 9.75 7.92
N SER A 177 -29.94 9.21 8.96
CA SER A 177 -31.34 8.85 8.97
C SER A 177 -32.09 10.17 8.93
N LYS A 178 -32.45 10.62 7.73
CA LYS A 178 -33.63 11.42 7.36
C LYS A 178 -33.32 12.33 6.18
N THR A 179 -33.48 11.82 4.96
CA THR A 179 -34.04 12.61 3.84
C THR A 179 -34.50 11.67 2.75
N LEU A 180 -35.54 10.89 3.03
CA LEU A 180 -36.44 10.26 2.05
C LEU A 180 -37.71 9.89 2.84
N SER A 181 -38.53 10.91 3.07
CA SER A 181 -39.95 10.82 3.45
C SER A 181 -40.65 12.01 2.82
#